data_AF-A0A9W8D5A1-F1
#
_entry.id   AF-A0A9W8D5A1-F1
#
_cell.length_a   1.000
_cell.length_b   1.000
_cell.length_c   1.000
_cell.angle_alpha   90.00
_cell.angle_beta   90.00
_cell.angle_gamma   90.00
#
_symmetry.space_group_name_H-M   'P 1'
#
loop_
_entity.id
_entity.type
_entity.pdbx_description
1 polymer ?
#
loop_
_entity_poly.entity_id
_entity_poly.type
_entity_poly.pdbx_seq_one_letter_code
_entity_poly.pdbx_strand_id
1 'polypeptide(L)'
;FVQEFEDIGRTFDPEFTVPYWDSTRDYRSPESSPILRGTTLGGNGQGSNRCLRDGIQGSWTMGFPGDHCLRRAFNNGNSILPWVPAELISSYIQSDRFISRFRENIEYGIHGAVHLGLGGDAATRFAPNDFFFFMHHANIDRLWWLWQNTHNMLDYNGPGTNGEASLSDVIPQNNDVSFGGARAASVMVLGYNSVCFAYDSAPGPPAQYPGTGNTPNRLINNIEPSALAFSGASDPAGFGLEIMRMRRAFTEDSSLKEYFPGVAAIGPAREIDTDLEKNFDECTCKERKAKKLLYPAPMSEMWISMHGFDAQRVGQIHRDACLLVDKLNNSTYVSPY
;
A
#
# COMPACT_ATOMS: atom_id res chain seq x y z
N PHE A 1 -7.82 13.45 -5.72
CA PHE A 1 -6.49 13.74 -6.32
C PHE A 1 -6.08 12.75 -7.42
N VAL A 2 -5.79 11.46 -7.16
CA VAL A 2 -5.38 10.54 -8.26
C VAL A 2 -6.45 10.45 -9.36
N GLN A 3 -7.73 10.32 -8.97
CA GLN A 3 -8.84 10.34 -9.94
C GLN A 3 -8.91 11.64 -10.75
N GLU A 4 -8.58 12.79 -10.15
CA GLU A 4 -8.61 14.08 -10.86
C GLU A 4 -7.53 14.13 -11.93
N PHE A 5 -6.34 13.66 -11.60
CA PHE A 5 -5.25 13.55 -12.55
C PHE A 5 -5.60 12.59 -13.70
N GLU A 6 -6.23 11.47 -13.38
CA GLU A 6 -6.73 10.52 -14.37
C GLU A 6 -7.79 11.15 -15.29
N ASP A 7 -8.77 11.86 -14.72
CA ASP A 7 -9.83 12.53 -15.48
C ASP A 7 -9.27 13.61 -16.40
N ILE A 8 -8.26 14.37 -15.96
CA ILE A 8 -7.52 15.31 -16.82
C ILE A 8 -6.83 14.56 -17.95
N GLY A 9 -6.15 13.45 -17.66
CA GLY A 9 -5.54 12.59 -18.68
C GLY A 9 -6.55 12.09 -19.71
N ARG A 10 -7.76 11.74 -19.27
CA ARG A 10 -8.87 11.31 -20.14
C ARG A 10 -9.38 12.38 -21.10
N THR A 11 -9.11 13.66 -20.83
CA THR A 11 -9.40 14.74 -21.80
C THR A 11 -8.48 14.70 -23.02
N PHE A 12 -7.30 14.07 -22.90
CA PHE A 12 -6.34 13.87 -23.99
C PHE A 12 -6.45 12.48 -24.61
N ASP A 13 -6.63 11.45 -23.78
CA ASP A 13 -6.81 10.06 -24.20
C ASP A 13 -7.93 9.39 -23.37
N PRO A 14 -9.11 9.15 -23.95
CA PRO A 14 -10.25 8.57 -23.23
C PRO A 14 -9.99 7.21 -22.57
N GLU A 15 -8.98 6.45 -23.02
CA GLU A 15 -8.60 5.16 -22.45
C GLU A 15 -7.57 5.29 -21.32
N PHE A 16 -7.08 6.51 -21.05
CA PHE A 16 -6.09 6.75 -20.01
C PHE A 16 -6.60 6.32 -18.63
N THR A 17 -5.77 5.54 -17.95
CA THR A 17 -5.98 5.07 -16.58
C THR A 17 -4.64 5.08 -15.86
N VAL A 18 -4.62 5.52 -14.61
CA VAL A 18 -3.43 5.49 -13.76
C VAL A 18 -3.27 4.08 -13.20
N PRO A 19 -2.22 3.32 -13.57
CA PRO A 19 -1.97 2.02 -12.98
C PRO A 19 -1.49 2.18 -11.53
N TYR A 20 -1.82 1.23 -10.66
CA TYR A 20 -1.24 1.18 -9.31
C TYR A 20 0.13 0.49 -9.33
N TRP A 21 1.03 0.92 -8.45
CA TRP A 21 2.31 0.24 -8.19
C TRP A 21 2.25 -0.53 -6.87
N ASP A 22 2.12 -1.86 -6.95
CA ASP A 22 2.23 -2.72 -5.77
C ASP A 22 3.68 -2.82 -5.27
N SER A 23 4.09 -1.80 -4.53
CA SER A 23 5.41 -1.67 -3.94
C SER A 23 5.75 -2.82 -2.97
N THR A 24 4.75 -3.50 -2.39
CA THR A 24 5.00 -4.61 -1.46
C THR A 24 5.72 -5.80 -2.11
N ARG A 25 5.62 -5.95 -3.43
CA ARG A 25 6.28 -7.01 -4.20
C ARG A 25 7.78 -6.81 -4.35
N ASP A 26 8.22 -5.57 -4.38
CA ASP A 26 9.62 -5.21 -4.60
C ASP A 26 10.35 -4.91 -3.27
N TYR A 27 9.72 -5.17 -2.12
CA TYR A 27 10.14 -4.66 -0.81
C TYR A 27 11.62 -4.92 -0.48
N ARG A 28 12.17 -6.07 -0.91
CA ARG A 28 13.54 -6.50 -0.59
C ARG A 28 14.59 -5.77 -1.41
N SER A 29 14.26 -5.39 -2.65
CA SER A 29 15.17 -4.74 -3.58
C SER A 29 14.37 -3.77 -4.45
N PRO A 30 13.87 -2.66 -3.87
CA PRO A 30 12.90 -1.83 -4.55
C PRO A 30 13.40 -1.21 -5.85
N GLU A 31 14.70 -0.93 -5.95
CA GLU A 31 15.35 -0.43 -7.17
C GLU A 31 15.25 -1.41 -8.35
N SER A 32 15.03 -2.71 -8.09
CA SER A 32 14.93 -3.74 -9.12
C SER A 32 13.54 -3.81 -9.77
N SER A 33 12.59 -3.06 -9.24
CA SER A 33 11.22 -2.99 -9.74
C SER A 33 11.20 -2.71 -11.24
N PRO A 34 10.38 -3.43 -12.03
CA PRO A 34 10.24 -3.18 -13.45
C PRO A 34 9.86 -1.73 -13.79
N ILE A 35 9.19 -1.01 -12.89
CA ILE A 35 8.79 0.37 -13.14
C ILE A 35 9.96 1.35 -13.09
N LEU A 36 11.05 1.01 -12.36
CA LEU A 36 12.23 1.86 -12.20
C LEU A 36 13.33 1.56 -13.24
N ARG A 37 12.97 0.91 -14.34
CA ARG A 37 13.88 0.64 -15.45
C ARG A 37 13.95 1.83 -16.41
N GLY A 38 15.06 1.94 -17.13
CA GLY A 38 15.24 2.97 -18.17
C GLY A 38 14.27 2.86 -19.35
N THR A 39 13.50 1.78 -19.47
CA THR A 39 12.43 1.59 -20.47
C THR A 39 11.04 2.00 -19.96
N THR A 40 10.91 2.34 -18.67
CA THR A 40 9.66 2.68 -17.99
C THR A 40 9.81 4.07 -17.35
N LEU A 41 9.62 4.24 -16.04
CA LEU A 41 9.74 5.54 -15.37
C LEU A 41 11.18 6.01 -15.15
N GLY A 42 12.19 5.21 -15.51
CA GLY A 42 13.60 5.54 -15.28
C GLY A 42 14.10 5.11 -13.89
N GLY A 43 15.41 5.11 -13.69
CA GLY A 43 16.06 4.62 -12.48
C GLY A 43 16.41 5.73 -11.49
N ASN A 44 17.66 5.72 -11.02
CA ASN A 44 18.21 6.72 -10.10
C ASN A 44 18.71 7.96 -10.84
N GLY A 45 18.73 9.10 -10.16
CA GLY A 45 19.27 10.34 -10.71
C GLY A 45 20.80 10.33 -10.84
N GLN A 46 21.28 10.90 -11.94
CA GLN A 46 22.68 10.90 -12.35
C GLN A 46 23.35 12.27 -12.13
N GLY A 47 24.65 12.24 -11.88
CA GLY A 47 25.49 13.42 -11.67
C GLY A 47 25.22 14.17 -10.37
N SER A 48 25.91 15.29 -10.16
CA SER A 48 25.78 16.13 -8.95
C SER A 48 24.37 16.68 -8.75
N ASN A 49 23.64 16.92 -9.84
CA ASN A 49 22.31 17.52 -9.81
C ASN A 49 21.19 16.49 -9.65
N ARG A 50 21.55 15.19 -9.58
CA ARG A 50 20.61 14.07 -9.40
C ARG A 50 19.47 14.05 -10.43
N CYS A 51 19.73 14.52 -11.64
CA CYS A 51 18.73 14.50 -12.70
C CYS A 51 18.43 13.07 -13.13
N LEU A 52 17.16 12.71 -13.25
CA LEU A 52 16.77 11.54 -14.01
C LEU A 52 17.17 11.73 -15.47
N ARG A 53 17.74 10.71 -16.12
CA ARG A 53 18.28 10.77 -17.49
C ARG A 53 17.81 9.64 -18.39
N ASP A 54 17.05 8.71 -17.86
CA ASP A 54 16.51 7.54 -18.54
C ASP A 54 15.00 7.43 -18.28
N GLY A 55 14.33 6.47 -18.93
CA GLY A 55 12.88 6.31 -18.86
C GLY A 55 12.12 7.39 -19.62
N ILE A 56 10.80 7.26 -19.61
CA ILE A 56 9.86 8.20 -20.25
C ILE A 56 9.93 9.60 -19.63
N GLN A 57 10.46 9.71 -18.41
CA GLN A 57 10.60 10.95 -17.64
C GLN A 57 12.01 11.56 -17.69
N GLY A 58 12.99 10.90 -18.33
CA GLY A 58 14.41 11.27 -18.25
C GLY A 58 14.79 12.61 -18.92
N SER A 59 13.87 13.20 -19.68
CA SER A 59 14.06 14.53 -20.31
C SER A 59 13.06 15.57 -19.80
N TRP A 60 12.34 15.27 -18.72
CA TRP A 60 11.33 16.18 -18.19
C TRP A 60 11.97 17.35 -17.44
N THR A 61 11.43 18.55 -17.68
CA THR A 61 11.75 19.78 -16.96
C THR A 61 10.55 20.16 -16.11
N MET A 62 10.75 20.28 -14.81
CA MET A 62 9.74 20.61 -13.82
C MET A 62 9.77 22.10 -13.52
N GLY A 63 8.58 22.72 -13.40
CA GLY A 63 8.44 24.14 -13.07
C GLY A 63 8.30 24.45 -11.58
N PHE A 64 8.09 23.44 -10.72
CA PHE A 64 7.88 23.63 -9.28
C PHE A 64 8.97 22.92 -8.46
N PRO A 65 9.65 23.60 -7.51
CA PRO A 65 9.44 24.99 -7.08
C PRO A 65 10.03 26.07 -8.01
N GLY A 66 10.75 25.65 -9.05
CA GLY A 66 11.30 26.49 -10.11
C GLY A 66 11.87 25.57 -11.19
N ASP A 67 12.40 26.13 -12.28
CA ASP A 67 12.87 25.31 -13.39
C ASP A 67 14.05 24.40 -13.00
N HIS A 68 13.85 23.09 -13.14
CA HIS A 68 14.89 22.08 -12.94
C HIS A 68 14.54 20.77 -13.67
N CYS A 69 15.52 19.88 -13.84
CA CYS A 69 15.25 18.51 -14.26
C CYS A 69 14.48 17.75 -13.16
N LEU A 70 13.67 16.76 -13.52
CA LEU A 70 13.14 15.81 -12.52
C LEU A 70 14.30 15.12 -11.79
N ARG A 71 14.23 15.05 -10.45
CA ARG A 71 15.31 14.47 -9.62
C ARG A 71 14.88 13.24 -8.84
N ARG A 72 15.76 12.24 -8.82
CA ARG A 72 15.71 11.07 -7.92
C ARG A 72 17.06 10.87 -7.25
N ALA A 73 17.05 10.43 -6.00
CA ALA A 73 18.26 10.18 -5.23
C ALA A 73 18.01 9.01 -4.28
N PHE A 74 18.19 7.79 -4.77
CA PHE A 74 17.89 6.60 -3.99
C PHE A 74 18.61 6.61 -2.63
N ASN A 75 17.89 6.24 -1.58
CA ASN A 75 18.34 6.40 -0.20
C ASN A 75 19.41 5.39 0.26
N ASN A 76 19.88 4.51 -0.62
CA ASN A 76 20.98 3.58 -0.37
C ASN A 76 21.98 3.56 -1.54
N GLY A 77 22.41 4.76 -1.99
CA GLY A 77 23.37 4.92 -3.06
C GLY A 77 22.74 4.70 -4.44
N ASN A 78 23.00 3.53 -5.04
CA ASN A 78 22.35 3.08 -6.28
C ASN A 78 21.24 2.05 -6.03
N SER A 79 20.97 1.72 -4.77
CA SER A 79 19.90 0.84 -4.32
C SER A 79 18.93 1.60 -3.41
N ILE A 80 17.80 0.99 -3.09
CA ILE A 80 16.80 1.51 -2.14
C ILE A 80 16.79 0.63 -0.89
N LEU A 81 16.64 1.23 0.28
CA LEU A 81 16.47 0.47 1.53
C LEU A 81 15.18 -0.35 1.49
N PRO A 82 15.11 -1.50 2.19
CA PRO A 82 13.91 -2.32 2.18
C PRO A 82 12.66 -1.57 2.64
N TRP A 83 11.55 -1.81 1.94
CA TRP A 83 10.25 -1.30 2.32
C TRP A 83 9.54 -2.19 3.33
N VAL A 84 8.30 -1.85 3.65
CA VAL A 84 7.40 -2.70 4.45
C VAL A 84 7.04 -3.96 3.63
N PRO A 85 7.33 -5.17 4.13
CA PRO A 85 6.97 -6.41 3.47
C PRO A 85 5.45 -6.67 3.49
N ALA A 86 4.96 -7.48 2.55
CA ALA A 86 3.53 -7.73 2.35
C ALA A 86 2.83 -8.32 3.58
N GLU A 87 3.53 -9.09 4.41
CA GLU A 87 3.00 -9.70 5.63
C GLU A 87 2.59 -8.65 6.66
N LEU A 88 3.33 -7.53 6.75
CA LEU A 88 2.97 -6.42 7.62
C LEU A 88 1.74 -5.68 7.11
N ILE A 89 1.66 -5.42 5.80
CA ILE A 89 0.47 -4.81 5.18
C ILE A 89 -0.76 -5.70 5.38
N SER A 90 -0.62 -7.02 5.18
CA SER A 90 -1.68 -7.99 5.44
C SER A 90 -2.10 -8.00 6.91
N SER A 91 -1.15 -7.88 7.84
CA SER A 91 -1.45 -7.79 9.28
C SER A 91 -2.23 -6.52 9.61
N TYR A 92 -1.82 -5.36 9.09
CA TYR A 92 -2.50 -4.09 9.30
C TYR A 92 -3.93 -4.10 8.75
N ILE A 93 -4.12 -4.61 7.53
CA ILE A 93 -5.44 -4.73 6.92
C ILE A 93 -6.39 -5.59 7.77
N GLN A 94 -5.87 -6.64 8.42
CA GLN A 94 -6.68 -7.54 9.23
C GLN A 94 -6.92 -7.04 10.67
N SER A 95 -5.91 -6.44 11.28
CA SER A 95 -5.87 -6.20 12.73
C SER A 95 -6.19 -4.75 13.14
N ASP A 96 -6.00 -3.77 12.26
CA ASP A 96 -6.25 -2.36 12.57
C ASP A 96 -7.74 -2.04 12.51
N ARG A 97 -8.42 -2.13 13.64
CA ARG A 97 -9.89 -1.97 13.69
C ARG A 97 -10.43 -0.59 13.33
N PHE A 98 -9.58 0.44 13.37
CA PHE A 98 -9.96 1.83 13.18
C PHE A 98 -9.04 2.48 12.14
N ILE A 99 -9.62 3.33 11.29
CA ILE A 99 -8.88 4.05 10.25
C ILE A 99 -7.74 4.88 10.83
N SER A 100 -7.89 5.44 12.04
CA SER A 100 -6.83 6.19 12.73
C SER A 100 -5.55 5.38 12.94
N ARG A 101 -5.65 4.08 13.21
CA ARG A 101 -4.49 3.19 13.35
C ARG A 101 -3.96 2.73 12.00
N PHE A 102 -4.86 2.31 11.11
CA PHE A 102 -4.51 1.84 9.77
C PHE A 102 -3.78 2.93 8.98
N ARG A 103 -4.32 4.15 8.96
CA ARG A 103 -3.70 5.30 8.28
C ARG A 103 -2.29 5.55 8.79
N GLU A 104 -2.03 5.45 10.09
CA GLU A 104 -0.71 5.74 10.65
C GLU A 104 0.29 4.64 10.27
N ASN A 105 -0.12 3.38 10.31
CA ASN A 105 0.73 2.27 9.87
C ASN A 105 1.08 2.35 8.38
N ILE A 106 0.15 2.77 7.53
CA ILE A 106 0.40 2.98 6.10
C ILE A 106 1.25 4.23 5.86
N GLU A 107 0.87 5.37 6.45
CA GLU A 107 1.52 6.68 6.29
C GLU A 107 2.98 6.64 6.75
N TYR A 108 3.23 6.01 7.89
CA TYR A 108 4.55 5.92 8.52
C TYR A 108 5.36 4.71 8.06
N GLY A 109 4.72 3.82 7.31
CA GLY A 109 5.30 2.62 6.73
C GLY A 109 5.51 2.78 5.24
N ILE A 110 4.74 2.03 4.44
CA ILE A 110 4.96 1.89 3.00
C ILE A 110 4.80 3.21 2.25
N HIS A 111 3.91 4.11 2.68
CA HIS A 111 3.74 5.41 2.05
C HIS A 111 5.03 6.22 2.11
N GLY A 112 5.53 6.50 3.32
CA GLY A 112 6.77 7.24 3.53
C GLY A 112 8.00 6.52 2.97
N ALA A 113 8.07 5.19 3.08
CA ALA A 113 9.21 4.40 2.63
C ALA A 113 9.45 4.47 1.11
N VAL A 114 8.38 4.51 0.30
CA VAL A 114 8.50 4.66 -1.16
C VAL A 114 8.99 6.06 -1.54
N HIS A 115 8.39 7.11 -0.96
CA HIS A 115 8.82 8.50 -1.17
C HIS A 115 10.29 8.72 -0.80
N LEU A 116 10.66 8.28 0.42
CA LEU A 116 12.04 8.36 0.90
C LEU A 116 12.98 7.47 0.11
N GLY A 117 12.51 6.31 -0.36
CA GLY A 117 13.27 5.38 -1.16
C GLY A 117 13.74 5.98 -2.47
N LEU A 118 12.84 6.65 -3.19
CA LEU A 118 13.15 7.31 -4.47
C LEU A 118 13.98 8.58 -4.30
N GLY A 119 13.74 9.36 -3.24
CA GLY A 119 14.49 10.58 -2.96
C GLY A 119 14.31 11.66 -4.02
N GLY A 120 15.10 12.74 -3.93
CA GLY A 120 14.94 13.88 -4.85
C GLY A 120 13.56 14.53 -4.68
N ASP A 121 12.87 14.82 -5.77
CA ASP A 121 11.55 15.46 -5.73
C ASP A 121 10.54 14.57 -4.99
N ALA A 122 10.65 13.25 -5.17
CA ALA A 122 9.81 12.23 -4.54
C ALA A 122 9.80 12.30 -3.02
N ALA A 123 10.86 12.79 -2.38
CA ALA A 123 10.98 12.88 -0.93
C ALA A 123 10.59 14.26 -0.37
N THR A 124 9.90 15.09 -1.16
CA THR A 124 9.49 16.45 -0.77
C THR A 124 8.00 16.67 -1.04
N ARG A 125 7.48 17.84 -0.68
CA ARG A 125 6.14 18.29 -1.07
C ARG A 125 5.91 18.37 -2.59
N PHE A 126 6.97 18.29 -3.40
CA PHE A 126 6.91 18.29 -4.86
C PHE A 126 6.95 16.87 -5.44
N ALA A 127 6.71 15.84 -4.64
CA ALA A 127 6.61 14.45 -5.12
C ALA A 127 5.70 14.27 -6.35
N PRO A 128 4.58 15.02 -6.51
CA PRO A 128 3.76 14.95 -7.73
C PRO A 128 4.45 15.37 -9.04
N ASN A 129 5.64 15.98 -9.00
CA ASN A 129 6.48 16.18 -10.20
C ASN A 129 6.80 14.85 -10.91
N ASP A 130 6.85 13.76 -10.15
CA ASP A 130 7.20 12.44 -10.64
C ASP A 130 5.95 11.56 -10.79
N PHE A 131 5.74 10.96 -11.96
CA PHE A 131 4.57 10.13 -12.26
C PHE A 131 4.40 8.93 -11.32
N PHE A 132 5.48 8.41 -10.70
CA PHE A 132 5.34 7.34 -9.71
C PHE A 132 4.38 7.74 -8.58
N PHE A 133 4.27 9.04 -8.26
CA PHE A 133 3.38 9.56 -7.22
C PHE A 133 1.96 9.04 -7.40
N PHE A 134 1.43 9.17 -8.62
CA PHE A 134 0.05 8.77 -8.91
C PHE A 134 -0.10 7.25 -8.84
N MET A 135 0.89 6.49 -9.33
CA MET A 135 0.88 5.02 -9.24
C MET A 135 0.98 4.51 -7.80
N HIS A 136 1.82 5.15 -6.99
CA HIS A 136 1.99 4.85 -5.57
C HIS A 136 0.71 5.16 -4.80
N HIS A 137 0.13 6.35 -4.97
CA HIS A 137 -1.11 6.71 -4.30
C HIS A 137 -2.33 5.91 -4.79
N ALA A 138 -2.36 5.45 -6.05
CA ALA A 138 -3.33 4.46 -6.50
C ALA A 138 -3.19 3.13 -5.74
N ASN A 139 -1.96 2.71 -5.39
CA ASN A 139 -1.78 1.53 -4.54
C ASN A 139 -2.16 1.81 -3.08
N ILE A 140 -1.91 3.01 -2.55
CA ILE A 140 -2.39 3.39 -1.21
C ILE A 140 -3.92 3.35 -1.14
N ASP A 141 -4.62 3.87 -2.16
CA ASP A 141 -6.08 3.79 -2.29
C ASP A 141 -6.57 2.33 -2.37
N ARG A 142 -5.89 1.49 -3.17
CA ARG A 142 -6.15 0.05 -3.22
C ARG A 142 -6.01 -0.63 -1.86
N LEU A 143 -4.96 -0.33 -1.09
CA LEU A 143 -4.76 -0.89 0.25
C LEU A 143 -5.84 -0.40 1.23
N TRP A 144 -6.27 0.85 1.12
CA TRP A 144 -7.38 1.38 1.88
C TRP A 144 -8.70 0.67 1.54
N TRP A 145 -8.97 0.43 0.26
CA TRP A 145 -10.14 -0.31 -0.18
C TRP A 145 -10.17 -1.75 0.35
N LEU A 146 -9.02 -2.45 0.36
CA LEU A 146 -8.88 -3.77 0.99
C LEU A 146 -9.21 -3.73 2.49
N TRP A 147 -8.73 -2.70 3.20
CA TRP A 147 -9.06 -2.48 4.60
C TRP A 147 -10.56 -2.21 4.82
N GLN A 148 -11.16 -1.32 4.03
CA GLN A 148 -12.59 -0.99 4.12
C GLN A 148 -13.48 -2.22 3.92
N ASN A 149 -13.05 -3.17 3.09
CA ASN A 149 -13.76 -4.42 2.84
C ASN A 149 -13.74 -5.41 4.01
N THR A 150 -12.82 -5.25 4.96
CA THR A 150 -12.73 -6.07 6.18
C THR A 150 -13.26 -5.36 7.43
N HIS A 151 -13.49 -4.06 7.33
CA HIS A 151 -13.84 -3.15 8.41
C HIS A 151 -15.11 -2.34 8.08
N ASN A 152 -15.40 -1.30 8.86
CA ASN A 152 -16.49 -0.39 8.52
C ASN A 152 -16.04 0.51 7.36
N MET A 153 -16.63 0.31 6.17
CA MET A 153 -16.28 1.05 4.96
C MET A 153 -16.44 2.57 5.10
N LEU A 154 -17.32 3.03 5.99
CA LEU A 154 -17.54 4.45 6.24
C LEU A 154 -16.79 4.98 7.48
N ASP A 155 -15.86 4.20 8.05
CA ASP A 155 -15.02 4.71 9.14
C ASP A 155 -14.06 5.78 8.62
N TYR A 156 -14.29 7.02 9.06
CA TYR A 156 -13.54 8.20 8.67
C TYR A 156 -13.43 9.10 9.90
N ASN A 157 -12.26 9.09 10.53
CA ASN A 157 -11.95 9.78 11.77
C ASN A 157 -10.45 10.16 11.82
N GLY A 158 -10.06 10.89 12.86
CA GLY A 158 -8.69 11.36 13.06
C GLY A 158 -8.57 12.89 12.93
N PRO A 159 -7.36 13.44 12.94
CA PRO A 159 -7.17 14.90 12.89
C PRO A 159 -7.62 15.47 11.54
N GLY A 160 -8.58 16.39 11.57
CA GLY A 160 -9.00 17.21 10.44
C GLY A 160 -8.65 18.69 10.65
N THR A 161 -8.90 19.52 9.64
CA THR A 161 -8.54 20.96 9.68
C THR A 161 -9.26 21.74 10.78
N ASN A 162 -10.50 21.36 11.13
CA ASN A 162 -11.36 22.07 12.08
C ASN A 162 -11.78 21.20 13.28
N GLY A 163 -10.95 20.23 13.66
CA GLY A 163 -11.26 19.26 14.70
C GLY A 163 -11.15 17.83 14.19
N GLU A 164 -11.92 16.91 14.77
CA GLU A 164 -11.95 15.53 14.29
C GLU A 164 -12.60 15.46 12.90
N ALA A 165 -11.96 14.72 11.99
CA ALA A 165 -12.41 14.53 10.63
C ALA A 165 -13.75 13.78 10.61
N SER A 166 -14.63 14.15 9.70
CA SER A 166 -15.96 13.57 9.57
C SER A 166 -16.37 13.34 8.12
N LEU A 167 -17.28 12.40 7.89
CA LEU A 167 -17.88 12.17 6.56
C LEU A 167 -18.59 13.41 5.99
N SER A 168 -18.93 14.38 6.84
CA SER A 168 -19.57 15.63 6.43
C SER A 168 -18.57 16.68 5.95
N ASP A 169 -17.27 16.48 6.20
CA ASP A 169 -16.20 17.38 5.79
C ASP A 169 -16.21 17.56 4.27
N VAL A 170 -15.81 18.74 3.85
CA VAL A 170 -15.81 19.12 2.44
C VAL A 170 -14.37 19.12 1.94
N ILE A 171 -14.14 18.41 0.84
CA ILE A 171 -12.87 18.44 0.11
C ILE A 171 -12.65 19.89 -0.35
N PRO A 172 -11.52 20.53 0.00
CA PRO A 172 -11.27 21.93 -0.29
C PRO A 172 -11.62 22.29 -1.73
N GLN A 173 -12.45 23.33 -1.89
CA GLN A 173 -12.84 23.79 -3.22
C GLN A 173 -11.63 24.29 -3.99
N ASN A 174 -11.44 23.73 -5.18
CA ASN A 174 -10.62 24.30 -6.22
C ASN A 174 -11.40 24.19 -7.52
N ASN A 175 -11.62 25.32 -8.20
CA ASN A 175 -12.40 25.39 -9.43
C ASN A 175 -11.72 24.65 -10.60
N ASP A 176 -10.43 24.34 -10.47
CA ASP A 176 -9.66 23.56 -11.44
C ASP A 176 -9.72 22.04 -11.17
N VAL A 177 -10.58 21.59 -10.24
CA VAL A 177 -10.53 20.22 -9.67
C VAL A 177 -11.93 19.58 -9.59
N SER A 178 -12.07 18.37 -10.14
CA SER A 178 -13.34 17.62 -10.27
C SER A 178 -14.07 17.32 -8.96
N PHE A 179 -13.35 17.24 -7.83
CA PHE A 179 -13.93 16.92 -6.51
C PHE A 179 -14.01 18.13 -5.57
N GLY A 180 -13.68 19.33 -6.06
CA GLY A 180 -13.75 20.55 -5.26
C GLY A 180 -15.17 20.77 -4.70
N GLY A 181 -15.30 20.81 -3.37
CA GLY A 181 -16.60 21.01 -2.72
C GLY A 181 -17.42 19.74 -2.49
N ALA A 182 -16.93 18.56 -2.91
CA ALA A 182 -17.55 17.29 -2.59
C ALA A 182 -17.40 16.95 -1.10
N ARG A 183 -18.33 16.17 -0.54
CA ARG A 183 -18.20 15.67 0.84
C ARG A 183 -17.24 14.49 0.88
N ALA A 184 -16.51 14.31 1.99
CA ALA A 184 -15.70 13.12 2.22
C ALA A 184 -16.53 11.84 1.99
N ALA A 185 -17.79 11.82 2.47
CA ALA A 185 -18.72 10.72 2.21
C ALA A 185 -18.81 10.32 0.73
N SER A 186 -18.79 11.24 -0.23
CA SER A 186 -19.02 10.89 -1.64
C SER A 186 -17.87 10.13 -2.30
N VAL A 187 -16.69 10.07 -1.67
CA VAL A 187 -15.50 9.39 -2.19
C VAL A 187 -15.09 8.15 -1.37
N MET A 188 -15.89 7.76 -0.37
CA MET A 188 -15.55 6.64 0.51
C MET A 188 -15.75 5.27 -0.14
N VAL A 189 -16.61 5.15 -1.15
CA VAL A 189 -17.04 3.86 -1.67
C VAL A 189 -16.78 3.79 -3.16
N LEU A 190 -15.82 2.96 -3.55
CA LEU A 190 -15.54 2.68 -4.95
C LEU A 190 -16.78 2.11 -5.65
N GLY A 191 -16.94 2.43 -6.94
CA GLY A 191 -18.10 2.07 -7.76
C GLY A 191 -19.31 3.00 -7.61
N TYR A 192 -19.20 4.07 -6.81
CA TYR A 192 -20.27 5.04 -6.58
C TYR A 192 -19.82 6.48 -6.83
N ASN A 193 -20.78 7.35 -7.11
CA ASN A 193 -20.56 8.78 -7.39
C ASN A 193 -19.45 8.99 -8.44
N SER A 194 -18.54 9.92 -8.19
CA SER A 194 -17.42 10.24 -9.07
C SER A 194 -16.21 9.29 -8.92
N VAL A 195 -16.28 8.26 -8.07
CA VAL A 195 -15.24 7.22 -7.90
C VAL A 195 -15.73 5.86 -8.44
N CYS A 196 -16.21 5.87 -9.68
CA CYS A 196 -16.81 4.71 -10.34
C CYS A 196 -15.76 3.79 -11.00
N PHE A 197 -14.89 3.18 -10.20
CA PHE A 197 -13.89 2.22 -10.64
C PHE A 197 -13.73 1.08 -9.62
N ALA A 198 -12.94 0.07 -9.96
CA ALA A 198 -12.54 -1.00 -9.06
C ALA A 198 -11.11 -1.46 -9.37
N TYR A 199 -10.42 -2.02 -8.38
CA TYR A 199 -9.12 -2.66 -8.57
C TYR A 199 -9.32 -4.14 -8.94
N ASP A 200 -8.57 -4.61 -9.93
CA ASP A 200 -8.54 -5.99 -10.41
C ASP A 200 -8.22 -7.03 -9.31
N SER A 201 -7.50 -6.59 -8.29
CA SER A 201 -6.93 -7.39 -7.21
C SER A 201 -7.52 -7.02 -5.85
N ALA A 202 -8.74 -6.48 -5.85
CA ALA A 202 -9.52 -6.20 -4.65
C ALA A 202 -11.01 -6.54 -4.89
N PRO A 203 -11.83 -6.65 -3.83
CA PRO A 203 -13.27 -6.87 -3.99
C PRO A 203 -13.93 -5.80 -4.85
N GLY A 204 -14.94 -6.20 -5.62
CA GLY A 204 -15.79 -5.27 -6.37
C GLY A 204 -16.64 -4.38 -5.46
N PRO A 205 -17.30 -3.35 -6.03
CA PRO A 205 -18.13 -2.44 -5.27
C PRO A 205 -19.35 -3.14 -4.66
N PRO A 206 -19.91 -2.62 -3.55
CA PRO A 206 -21.16 -3.13 -3.01
C PRO A 206 -22.31 -3.08 -3.99
N ALA A 207 -23.26 -4.00 -3.86
CA ALA A 207 -24.53 -3.94 -4.57
C ALA A 207 -25.39 -2.72 -4.17
N GLN A 208 -25.20 -2.19 -2.95
CA GLN A 208 -25.87 -0.99 -2.46
C GLN A 208 -24.90 -0.09 -1.68
N TYR A 209 -25.04 1.22 -1.86
CA TYR A 209 -24.26 2.18 -1.09
C TYR A 209 -24.52 1.97 0.41
N PRO A 210 -23.49 1.81 1.25
CA PRO A 210 -23.70 1.53 2.65
C PRO A 210 -24.37 2.70 3.39
N GLY A 211 -25.38 2.39 4.22
CA GLY A 211 -26.12 3.42 4.96
C GLY A 211 -25.29 3.99 6.13
N THR A 212 -25.49 5.24 6.52
CA THR A 212 -24.72 5.90 7.59
C THR A 212 -25.06 5.45 9.03
N GLY A 213 -25.78 4.33 9.19
CA GLY A 213 -26.20 3.81 10.50
C GLY A 213 -25.10 3.03 11.25
N ASN A 214 -25.34 2.74 12.53
CA ASN A 214 -24.39 2.05 13.43
C ASN A 214 -24.16 0.55 13.13
N THR A 215 -24.71 0.02 12.05
CA THR A 215 -24.46 -1.37 11.63
C THR A 215 -23.12 -1.39 10.88
N PRO A 216 -22.18 -2.32 11.17
CA PRO A 216 -20.95 -2.41 10.41
C PRO A 216 -21.29 -2.59 8.93
N ASN A 217 -21.02 -1.57 8.13
CA ASN A 217 -21.10 -1.63 6.67
C ASN A 217 -19.92 -2.43 6.13
N ARG A 218 -19.83 -3.69 6.55
CA ARG A 218 -18.88 -4.65 6.06
C ARG A 218 -19.49 -5.23 4.81
N LEU A 219 -18.76 -5.15 3.70
CA LEU A 219 -19.12 -5.89 2.50
C LEU A 219 -19.11 -7.40 2.74
N ILE A 220 -18.32 -7.84 3.72
CA ILE A 220 -18.05 -9.24 3.92
C ILE A 220 -18.17 -9.59 5.41
N ASN A 221 -19.20 -10.35 5.75
CA ASN A 221 -19.45 -10.85 7.10
C ASN A 221 -18.39 -11.86 7.58
N ASN A 222 -17.65 -12.44 6.63
CA ASN A 222 -16.46 -13.28 6.83
C ASN A 222 -15.34 -12.61 6.03
N ILE A 223 -14.11 -12.48 6.52
CA ILE A 223 -13.06 -11.87 5.69
C ILE A 223 -12.85 -12.75 4.44
N GLU A 224 -13.29 -12.28 3.25
CA GLU A 224 -13.03 -13.02 2.01
C GLU A 224 -11.51 -13.14 1.85
N PRO A 225 -11.00 -14.31 1.45
CA PRO A 225 -9.66 -14.50 0.95
C PRO A 225 -9.02 -13.34 0.17
N SER A 226 -9.77 -12.77 -0.78
CA SER A 226 -9.31 -11.69 -1.64
C SER A 226 -8.99 -10.39 -0.89
N ALA A 227 -9.49 -10.21 0.33
CA ALA A 227 -9.27 -9.01 1.14
C ALA A 227 -8.02 -9.10 2.05
N LEU A 228 -7.35 -10.25 2.12
CA LEU A 228 -6.21 -10.48 3.03
C LEU A 228 -4.86 -9.96 2.50
N ALA A 229 -4.86 -9.30 1.34
CA ALA A 229 -3.73 -8.55 0.79
C ALA A 229 -2.39 -9.33 0.71
N PHE A 230 -2.44 -10.63 0.43
CA PHE A 230 -1.26 -11.32 -0.10
C PHE A 230 -1.07 -10.82 -1.53
N SER A 231 0.09 -10.25 -1.85
CA SER A 231 0.33 -9.37 -3.01
C SER A 231 0.13 -10.05 -4.37
N GLY A 232 -1.15 -10.07 -4.79
CA GLY A 232 -1.58 -10.48 -6.12
C GLY A 232 -2.12 -11.90 -6.20
N ALA A 233 -2.80 -12.42 -5.17
CA ALA A 233 -3.47 -13.71 -5.30
C ALA A 233 -4.80 -13.58 -6.09
N SER A 234 -4.69 -13.26 -7.37
CA SER A 234 -5.69 -13.66 -8.38
C SER A 234 -5.65 -15.17 -8.64
N ASP A 235 -4.64 -15.87 -8.10
CA ASP A 235 -4.55 -17.33 -8.04
C ASP A 235 -5.06 -17.87 -6.68
N PRO A 236 -6.22 -18.55 -6.67
CA PRO A 236 -6.77 -19.19 -5.47
C PRO A 236 -5.84 -20.19 -4.79
N ALA A 237 -4.95 -20.85 -5.55
CA ALA A 237 -4.00 -21.83 -4.99
C ALA A 237 -2.87 -21.14 -4.22
N GLY A 238 -2.26 -20.10 -4.79
CA GLY A 238 -1.27 -19.26 -4.11
C GLY A 238 -1.83 -18.60 -2.84
N PHE A 239 -3.09 -18.15 -2.90
CA PHE A 239 -3.80 -17.63 -1.73
C PHE A 239 -3.90 -18.68 -0.60
N GLY A 240 -4.43 -19.86 -0.92
CA GLY A 240 -4.62 -20.93 0.08
C GLY A 240 -3.30 -21.36 0.73
N LEU A 241 -2.22 -21.39 -0.05
CA LEU A 241 -0.89 -21.73 0.44
C LEU A 241 -0.35 -20.72 1.46
N GLU A 242 -0.51 -19.41 1.19
CA GLU A 242 -0.06 -18.37 2.14
C GLU A 242 -0.84 -18.40 3.45
N ILE A 243 -2.16 -18.65 3.40
CA ILE A 243 -2.97 -18.89 4.60
C ILE A 243 -2.42 -20.06 5.42
N MET A 244 -2.12 -21.18 4.76
CA MET A 244 -1.57 -22.36 5.45
C MET A 244 -0.18 -22.11 6.03
N ARG A 245 0.69 -21.40 5.31
CA ARG A 245 2.02 -21.02 5.80
C ARG A 245 1.92 -20.12 7.02
N MET A 246 1.08 -19.10 6.97
CA MET A 246 0.86 -18.18 8.09
C MET A 246 0.29 -18.90 9.32
N ARG A 247 -0.68 -19.80 9.14
CA ARG A 247 -1.23 -20.61 10.23
C ARG A 247 -0.19 -21.52 10.89
N ARG A 248 0.68 -22.16 10.09
CA ARG A 248 1.74 -23.05 10.61
C ARG A 248 2.86 -22.27 11.30
N ALA A 249 3.10 -21.04 10.87
CA ALA A 249 4.11 -20.16 11.46
C ALA A 249 3.77 -19.78 12.91
N PHE A 250 2.51 -19.45 13.19
CA PHE A 250 2.09 -19.08 14.53
C PHE A 250 1.63 -20.31 15.31
N THR A 251 2.54 -20.89 16.09
CA THR A 251 2.24 -22.03 16.99
C THR A 251 1.28 -21.64 18.12
N GLU A 252 1.26 -20.37 18.50
CA GLU A 252 0.31 -19.81 19.47
C GLU A 252 -0.86 -19.14 18.75
N ASP A 253 -2.06 -19.68 18.97
CA ASP A 253 -3.32 -19.17 18.42
C ASP A 253 -3.59 -17.70 18.82
N SER A 254 -3.09 -17.26 19.99
CA SER A 254 -3.15 -15.87 20.43
C SER A 254 -2.38 -14.92 19.50
N SER A 255 -1.15 -15.28 19.10
CA SER A 255 -0.34 -14.45 18.19
C SER A 255 -0.95 -14.42 16.79
N LEU A 256 -1.48 -15.56 16.30
CA LEU A 256 -2.18 -15.58 15.01
C LEU A 256 -3.41 -14.67 15.04
N LYS A 257 -4.22 -14.72 16.11
CA LYS A 257 -5.39 -13.85 16.27
C LYS A 257 -5.04 -12.38 16.46
N GLU A 258 -3.89 -12.08 17.04
CA GLU A 258 -3.42 -10.71 17.23
C GLU A 258 -3.03 -10.07 15.89
N TYR A 259 -2.16 -10.72 15.12
CA TYR A 259 -1.58 -10.13 13.91
C TYR A 259 -2.37 -10.46 12.64
N PHE A 260 -3.03 -11.62 12.59
CA PHE A 260 -3.72 -12.12 11.41
C PHE A 260 -5.11 -12.68 11.78
N PRO A 261 -6.00 -11.88 12.39
CA PRO A 261 -7.32 -12.34 12.85
C PRO A 261 -8.20 -12.88 11.71
N GLY A 262 -8.02 -12.39 10.47
CA GLY A 262 -8.73 -12.91 9.30
C GLY A 262 -8.25 -14.30 8.93
N VAL A 263 -6.93 -14.50 8.90
CA VAL A 263 -6.34 -15.84 8.76
C VAL A 263 -6.88 -16.76 9.85
N ALA A 264 -6.89 -16.33 11.12
CA ALA A 264 -7.37 -17.09 12.27
C ALA A 264 -8.86 -17.47 12.21
N ALA A 265 -9.69 -16.66 11.55
CA ALA A 265 -11.14 -16.87 11.44
C ALA A 265 -11.55 -17.91 10.38
N ILE A 266 -10.71 -18.14 9.36
CA ILE A 266 -10.93 -19.23 8.40
C ILE A 266 -10.92 -20.56 9.18
N GLY A 267 -11.92 -21.43 9.04
CA GLY A 267 -11.97 -22.69 9.80
C GLY A 267 -10.68 -23.55 9.64
N PRO A 268 -10.45 -24.57 10.49
CA PRO A 268 -9.36 -25.51 10.25
C PRO A 268 -9.48 -26.02 8.82
N ALA A 269 -8.38 -25.99 8.07
CA ALA A 269 -8.33 -26.31 6.65
C ALA A 269 -9.16 -27.58 6.38
N ARG A 270 -10.42 -27.42 5.94
CA ARG A 270 -11.14 -28.54 5.33
C ARG A 270 -10.40 -28.76 4.03
N GLU A 271 -9.53 -29.77 4.03
CA GLU A 271 -8.93 -30.35 2.84
C GLU A 271 -8.53 -29.28 1.81
N ILE A 272 -7.59 -28.39 2.18
CA ILE A 272 -6.73 -27.87 1.11
C ILE A 272 -5.93 -29.08 0.69
N ASP A 273 -6.35 -29.65 -0.44
CA ASP A 273 -5.91 -30.90 -1.00
C ASP A 273 -4.41 -31.14 -0.75
N THR A 274 -4.09 -32.21 -0.03
CA THR A 274 -2.70 -32.62 0.21
C THR A 274 -1.93 -32.85 -1.11
N ASP A 275 -2.63 -32.94 -2.24
CA ASP A 275 -2.02 -33.00 -3.56
C ASP A 275 -1.52 -31.63 -4.09
N LEU A 276 -2.05 -30.49 -3.60
CA LEU A 276 -1.47 -29.16 -3.87
C LEU A 276 -0.10 -29.00 -3.20
N GLU A 277 0.07 -29.54 -1.99
CA GLU A 277 1.36 -29.52 -1.28
C GLU A 277 2.42 -30.36 -2.02
N LYS A 278 2.07 -31.58 -2.46
CA LYS A 278 3.02 -32.48 -3.14
C LYS A 278 3.44 -31.96 -4.53
N ASN A 279 2.50 -31.42 -5.30
CA ASN A 279 2.79 -30.95 -6.65
C ASN A 279 3.63 -29.66 -6.68
N PHE A 280 3.60 -28.84 -5.62
CA PHE A 280 4.44 -27.65 -5.51
C PHE A 280 5.84 -27.94 -4.95
N ASP A 281 6.00 -28.93 -4.08
CA ASP A 281 7.33 -29.40 -3.66
C ASP A 281 8.10 -30.01 -4.85
N GLU A 282 7.41 -30.61 -5.83
CA GLU A 282 8.02 -31.16 -7.05
C GLU A 282 8.33 -30.09 -8.12
N CYS A 283 7.51 -29.03 -8.23
CA CYS A 283 7.76 -27.93 -9.17
C CYS A 283 8.71 -26.85 -8.57
N THR A 284 10.00 -27.19 -8.51
CA THR A 284 11.14 -26.25 -8.47
C THR A 284 11.40 -25.43 -7.19
N CYS A 285 11.36 -26.05 -6.02
CA CYS A 285 12.16 -25.58 -4.88
C CYS A 285 13.56 -26.21 -4.90
N LYS A 286 14.39 -25.88 -5.90
CA LYS A 286 15.85 -26.01 -5.73
C LYS A 286 16.25 -25.08 -4.59
N GLU A 287 16.36 -25.62 -3.38
CA GLU A 287 16.99 -25.04 -2.18
C GLU A 287 17.17 -23.50 -2.24
N ARG A 288 16.07 -22.74 -2.36
CA ARG A 288 16.13 -21.33 -2.03
C ARG A 288 16.31 -21.31 -0.52
N LYS A 289 17.55 -21.11 -0.04
CA LYS A 289 17.82 -20.82 1.37
C LYS A 289 16.78 -19.78 1.81
N ALA A 290 15.89 -20.16 2.72
CA ALA A 290 14.82 -19.29 3.21
C ALA A 290 15.46 -17.97 3.66
N LYS A 291 15.16 -16.89 2.95
CA LYS A 291 15.69 -15.57 3.28
C LYS A 291 14.80 -14.97 4.36
N LYS A 292 15.39 -14.65 5.51
CA LYS A 292 14.71 -13.88 6.55
C LYS A 292 14.09 -12.60 5.95
N LEU A 293 12.93 -12.24 6.47
CA LEU A 293 12.31 -10.95 6.23
C LEU A 293 13.27 -9.84 6.67
N LEU A 294 13.44 -8.83 5.83
CA LEU A 294 14.22 -7.65 6.17
C LEU A 294 13.36 -6.72 7.02
N TYR A 295 14.00 -6.02 7.96
CA TYR A 295 13.32 -4.97 8.69
C TYR A 295 13.00 -3.81 7.74
N PRO A 296 11.79 -3.20 7.85
CA PRO A 296 11.51 -1.98 7.12
C PRO A 296 12.47 -0.86 7.56
N ALA A 297 12.86 0.02 6.66
CA ALA A 297 13.65 1.19 7.05
C ALA A 297 12.82 2.15 7.94
N PRO A 298 13.42 2.79 8.96
CA PRO A 298 12.74 3.84 9.71
C PRO A 298 12.55 5.10 8.85
N MET A 299 11.54 5.89 9.16
CA MET A 299 11.40 7.22 8.57
C MET A 299 12.52 8.15 9.02
N SER A 300 12.96 9.04 8.14
CA SER A 300 13.99 10.02 8.45
C SER A 300 13.44 11.15 9.34
N GLU A 301 14.29 11.73 10.19
CA GLU A 301 13.92 12.88 11.03
C GLU A 301 13.40 14.06 10.19
N MET A 302 14.01 14.28 9.03
CA MET A 302 13.57 15.30 8.06
C MET A 302 12.13 15.07 7.61
N TRP A 303 11.75 13.82 7.31
CA TRP A 303 10.39 13.47 6.89
C TRP A 303 9.37 13.68 7.99
N ILE A 304 9.71 13.22 9.20
CA ILE A 304 8.89 13.39 10.41
C ILE A 304 8.65 14.88 10.65
N SER A 305 9.71 15.69 10.60
CA SER A 305 9.62 17.14 10.80
C SER A 305 8.83 17.83 9.70
N MET A 306 9.04 17.47 8.42
CA MET A 306 8.37 18.09 7.27
C MET A 306 6.85 17.94 7.35
N HIS A 307 6.37 16.81 7.84
CA HIS A 307 4.93 16.53 7.97
C HIS A 307 4.36 16.89 9.34
N GLY A 308 5.19 17.33 10.29
CA GLY A 308 4.76 17.62 11.66
C GLY A 308 4.28 16.37 12.41
N PHE A 309 4.83 15.20 12.09
CA PHE A 309 4.47 13.95 12.77
C PHE A 309 5.05 13.89 14.19
N ASP A 310 4.33 13.20 15.08
CA ASP A 310 4.85 12.87 16.41
C ASP A 310 5.95 11.81 16.28
N ALA A 311 7.19 12.22 16.54
CA ALA A 311 8.37 11.36 16.43
C ALA A 311 8.32 10.12 17.35
N GLN A 312 7.71 10.24 18.55
CA GLN A 312 7.56 9.12 19.47
C GLN A 312 6.55 8.12 18.92
N ARG A 313 5.43 8.61 18.36
CA ARG A 313 4.41 7.76 17.73
C ARG A 313 4.96 7.02 16.51
N VAL A 314 5.66 7.74 15.63
CA VAL A 314 6.36 7.15 14.48
C VAL A 314 7.35 6.06 14.91
N GLY A 315 8.18 6.37 15.91
CA GLY A 315 9.16 5.41 16.44
C GLY A 315 8.50 4.17 17.05
N GLN A 316 7.33 4.32 17.69
CA GLN A 316 6.58 3.19 18.21
C GLN A 316 6.05 2.28 17.09
N ILE A 317 5.43 2.86 16.06
CA ILE A 317 4.92 2.09 14.92
C ILE A 317 6.04 1.33 14.21
N HIS A 318 7.21 1.95 14.05
CA HIS A 318 8.38 1.27 13.50
C HIS A 318 8.86 0.10 14.38
N ARG A 319 8.89 0.28 15.71
CA ARG A 319 9.24 -0.81 16.64
C ARG A 319 8.23 -1.96 16.57
N ASP A 320 6.94 -1.65 16.55
CA ASP A 320 5.87 -2.65 16.44
C ASP A 320 5.99 -3.45 15.14
N ALA A 321 6.37 -2.76 14.04
CA ALA A 321 6.64 -3.41 12.77
C ALA A 321 7.82 -4.40 12.86
N CYS A 322 8.94 -3.97 13.46
CA CYS A 322 10.11 -4.82 13.66
C CYS A 322 9.81 -6.03 14.56
N LEU A 323 8.98 -5.88 15.58
CA LEU A 323 8.55 -6.98 16.46
C LEU A 323 7.77 -8.06 15.69
N LEU A 324 6.92 -7.66 14.74
CA LEU A 324 6.24 -8.63 13.87
C LEU A 324 7.22 -9.33 12.93
N VAL A 325 8.20 -8.61 12.37
CA VAL A 325 9.29 -9.22 11.59
C VAL A 325 10.06 -10.24 12.42
N ASP A 326 10.39 -9.94 13.67
CA ASP A 326 11.06 -10.86 14.58
C ASP A 326 10.23 -12.12 14.84
N LYS A 327 8.93 -11.96 15.10
CA LYS A 327 8.01 -13.10 15.29
C LYS A 327 7.98 -14.00 14.05
N LEU A 328 7.86 -13.42 12.86
CA LEU A 328 7.85 -14.18 11.60
C LEU A 328 9.20 -14.85 11.34
N ASN A 329 10.33 -14.15 11.52
CA ASN A 329 11.67 -14.69 11.31
C ASN A 329 12.08 -15.78 12.32
N ASN A 330 11.47 -15.78 13.51
CA ASN A 330 11.68 -16.80 14.55
C ASN A 330 10.66 -17.93 14.46
N SER A 331 9.73 -17.87 13.51
CA SER A 331 8.77 -18.92 13.22
C SER A 331 9.24 -19.85 12.10
N THR A 332 8.37 -20.79 11.70
CA THR A 332 8.57 -21.62 10.50
C THR A 332 8.15 -20.92 9.19
N TYR A 333 7.68 -19.67 9.26
CA TYR A 333 7.27 -18.91 8.08
C TYR A 333 8.42 -18.67 7.11
N VAL A 334 8.16 -18.90 5.83
CA VAL A 334 9.06 -18.50 4.74
C VAL A 334 8.25 -17.61 3.81
N SER A 335 8.65 -16.33 3.77
CA SER A 335 8.05 -15.36 2.86
C SER A 335 8.25 -15.80 1.40
N PRO A 336 7.21 -15.76 0.55
CA PRO A 336 7.36 -16.00 -0.88
C PRO A 336 7.99 -14.81 -1.63
N TYR A 337 8.27 -13.69 -0.95
CA TYR A 337 8.68 -12.39 -1.51
C TYR A 337 10.19 -12.06 -1.33
#